data_AF-A0A7X2CFE0-F1
#
_entry.id   AF-A0A7X2CFE0-F1
#
_cell.length_a   1.000
_cell.length_b   1.000
_cell.length_c   1.000
_cell.angle_alpha   90.00
_cell.angle_beta   90.00
_cell.angle_gamma   90.00
#
_symmetry.space_group_name_H-M   'P 1'
#
loop_
_entity.id
_entity.type
_entity.pdbx_description
1 polymer ?
#
loop_
_entity_poly.entity_id
_entity_poly.type
_entity_poly.pdbx_seq_one_letter_code
_entity_poly.pdbx_strand_id
1 'polypeptide(L)'
;MKNYVENPLAEWRQASKQHFDLVTDPEAHWRKLVELAMLAHERRQVRSNELSEMLELADGARLWGLVEWEEADRVGLFLGHVIDPDDVSFFAKRDR
;
A
#
# COMPACT_ATOMS: atom_id res chain seq x y z
N MET A 1 16.76 -6.64 11.61
CA MET A 1 17.00 -5.30 12.17
C MET A 1 15.83 -4.45 11.73
N LYS A 2 14.93 -3.99 12.62
CA LYS A 2 13.85 -3.07 12.21
C LYS A 2 14.53 -1.76 11.82
N ASN A 3 14.34 -1.29 10.59
CA ASN A 3 14.84 0.02 10.15
C ASN A 3 14.28 1.09 11.09
N TYR A 4 15.13 1.99 11.56
CA TYR A 4 14.69 3.08 12.42
C TYR A 4 13.86 4.06 11.59
N VAL A 5 12.58 4.20 11.94
CA VAL A 5 11.65 5.18 11.36
C VAL A 5 11.85 6.50 12.10
N GLU A 6 12.33 7.54 11.41
CA GLU A 6 12.59 8.85 12.01
C GLU A 6 11.27 9.62 12.21
N ASN A 7 10.43 9.69 11.18
CA ASN A 7 9.17 10.43 11.20
C ASN A 7 8.01 9.58 10.63
N PRO A 8 7.33 8.79 11.47
CA PRO A 8 6.32 7.84 11.00
C PRO A 8 5.14 8.51 10.31
N LEU A 9 4.68 9.67 10.77
CA LEU A 9 3.59 10.39 10.10
C LEU A 9 3.99 10.89 8.70
N ALA A 10 5.21 11.38 8.52
CA ALA A 10 5.68 11.81 7.21
C ALA A 10 5.82 10.62 6.24
N GLU A 11 6.40 9.52 6.72
CA GLU A 11 6.52 8.28 5.95
C GLU A 11 5.15 7.69 5.61
N TRP A 12 4.19 7.72 6.54
CA TRP A 12 2.81 7.29 6.29
C TRP A 12 2.16 8.11 5.19
N ARG A 13 2.30 9.45 5.23
CA ARG A 13 1.76 10.35 4.19
C ARG A 13 2.38 10.09 2.82
N GLN A 14 3.67 9.73 2.77
CA GLN A 14 4.33 9.36 1.53
C GLN A 14 3.83 8.01 1.02
N ALA A 15 3.76 7.01 1.89
CA ALA A 15 3.31 5.65 1.58
C ALA A 15 1.85 5.62 1.11
N SER A 16 0.96 6.38 1.76
CA SER A 16 -0.47 6.46 1.38
C SER A 16 -0.72 6.95 -0.06
N LYS A 17 0.28 7.58 -0.68
CA LYS A 17 0.23 8.09 -2.06
C LYS A 17 0.92 7.19 -3.09
N GLN A 18 1.53 6.08 -2.66
CA GLN A 18 2.19 5.15 -3.57
C GLN A 18 1.18 4.16 -4.13
N HIS A 19 0.48 4.57 -5.19
CA HIS A 19 -0.53 3.72 -5.85
C HIS A 19 0.06 2.44 -6.45
N PHE A 20 1.34 2.47 -6.85
CA PHE A 20 2.02 1.31 -7.41
C PHE A 20 2.18 0.19 -6.37
N ASP A 21 2.77 0.52 -5.22
CA ASP A 21 2.95 -0.43 -4.11
C ASP A 21 1.60 -1.00 -3.64
N LEU A 22 0.55 -0.16 -3.66
CA LEU A 22 -0.81 -0.55 -3.31
C LEU A 22 -1.41 -1.63 -4.22
N VAL A 23 -1.05 -1.65 -5.50
CA VAL A 23 -1.54 -2.65 -6.46
C VAL A 23 -0.62 -3.86 -6.47
N THR A 24 0.71 -3.70 -6.45
CA THR A 24 1.63 -4.83 -6.63
C THR A 24 1.72 -5.75 -5.41
N ASP A 25 1.65 -5.22 -4.18
CA ASP A 25 1.57 -6.01 -2.95
C ASP A 25 0.66 -5.30 -1.92
N PRO A 26 -0.68 -5.38 -2.12
CA PRO A 26 -1.65 -4.68 -1.27
C PRO A 26 -1.51 -5.04 0.22
N GLU A 27 -1.15 -6.29 0.50
CA GLU A 27 -1.01 -6.82 1.85
C GLU A 27 0.24 -6.28 2.57
N ALA A 28 1.41 -6.29 1.92
CA ALA A 28 2.61 -5.71 2.51
C ALA A 28 2.48 -4.20 2.70
N HIS A 29 1.87 -3.50 1.74
CA HIS A 29 1.67 -2.06 1.84
C HIS A 29 0.67 -1.69 2.95
N TRP A 30 -0.41 -2.47 3.09
CA TRP A 30 -1.34 -2.33 4.22
C TRP A 30 -0.63 -2.47 5.57
N ARG A 31 0.18 -3.53 5.76
CA ARG A 31 0.94 -3.72 7.02
C ARG A 31 1.83 -2.52 7.31
N LYS A 32 2.54 -2.02 6.30
CA LYS A 32 3.40 -0.83 6.43
C LYS A 32 2.60 0.40 6.88
N LEU A 33 1.44 0.66 6.27
CA LEU A 33 0.57 1.78 6.66
C LEU A 33 0.05 1.64 8.10
N VAL A 34 -0.36 0.44 8.50
CA VAL A 34 -0.82 0.17 9.88
C VAL A 34 0.33 0.39 10.88
N GLU A 35 1.51 -0.17 10.64
CA GLU A 35 2.67 -0.02 11.52
C GLU A 35 3.08 1.45 11.68
N LEU A 36 3.11 2.22 10.59
CA LEU A 36 3.44 3.64 10.62
C LEU A 36 2.36 4.46 11.35
N ALA A 37 1.07 4.13 11.17
CA ALA A 37 -0.02 4.81 11.87
C ALA A 37 0.05 4.58 13.39
N MET A 38 0.24 3.31 13.79
CA MET A 38 0.42 2.93 15.18
C MET A 38 1.63 3.63 15.81
N LEU A 39 2.77 3.63 15.11
CA LEU A 39 3.99 4.30 15.60
C LEU A 39 3.84 5.83 15.68
N ALA A 40 3.12 6.44 14.74
CA ALA A 40 2.79 7.87 14.78
C ALA A 40 1.92 8.20 16.01
N HIS A 41 0.96 7.34 16.34
CA HIS A 41 0.13 7.50 17.53
C HIS A 41 0.93 7.30 18.84
N GLU A 42 1.74 6.25 18.92
CA GLU A 42 2.64 6.00 20.06
C GLU A 42 3.57 7.18 20.34
N ARG A 43 4.06 7.83 19.27
CA ARG A 43 4.90 9.03 19.35
C ARG A 43 4.12 10.35 19.47
N ARG A 44 2.80 10.28 19.67
CA ARG A 44 1.90 11.44 19.83
C ARG A 44 1.93 12.42 18.66
N GLN A 45 2.26 11.97 17.46
CA GLN A 45 2.16 12.79 16.24
C GLN A 45 0.71 12.94 15.78
N VAL A 46 -0.16 12.02 16.19
CA VAL A 46 -1.60 12.00 15.89
C VAL A 46 -2.40 11.57 17.12
N ARG A 47 -3.63 12.07 17.25
CA ARG A 47 -4.56 11.68 18.30
C ARG A 47 -5.30 10.39 17.92
N SER A 48 -6.08 9.85 18.85
CA SER A 48 -6.82 8.59 18.65
C SER A 48 -7.85 8.65 17.52
N ASN A 49 -8.50 9.80 17.31
CA ASN A 49 -9.44 9.99 16.20
C ASN A 49 -8.71 9.98 14.86
N GLU A 50 -7.57 10.66 14.76
CA GLU A 50 -6.72 10.68 13.57
C GLU A 50 -6.12 9.28 13.29
N LEU A 51 -5.78 8.51 14.34
CA LEU A 51 -5.38 7.11 14.19
C LEU A 51 -6.49 6.27 13.57
N SER A 52 -7.75 6.40 14.01
CA SER A 52 -8.89 5.68 13.44
C SER A 52 -9.00 5.95 11.94
N GLU A 53 -8.98 7.22 11.55
CA GLU A 53 -9.04 7.63 10.14
C GLU A 53 -7.86 7.05 9.33
N MET A 54 -6.65 7.03 9.89
CA MET A 54 -5.48 6.46 9.22
C MET A 54 -5.62 4.94 9.01
N LEU A 55 -6.18 4.22 9.97
CA LEU A 55 -6.40 2.77 9.86
C LEU A 55 -7.52 2.46 8.86
N GLU A 56 -8.61 3.22 8.87
CA GLU A 56 -9.70 3.11 7.90
C GLU A 56 -9.21 3.36 6.47
N LEU A 57 -8.34 4.37 6.28
CA LEU A 57 -7.71 4.63 4.98
C LEU A 57 -6.79 3.49 4.53
N ALA A 58 -6.03 2.87 5.46
CA ALA A 58 -5.19 1.72 5.14
C ALA A 58 -6.03 0.52 4.67
N ASP A 59 -7.14 0.23 5.36
CA ASP A 59 -8.08 -0.83 4.98
C ASP A 59 -8.74 -0.56 3.63
N GLY A 60 -9.18 0.69 3.39
CA GLY A 60 -9.74 1.10 2.10
C GLY A 60 -8.73 0.95 0.95
N ALA A 61 -7.47 1.32 1.17
CA ALA A 61 -6.42 1.19 0.17
C ALA A 61 -6.09 -0.28 -0.14
N ARG A 62 -6.11 -1.17 0.87
CA ARG A 62 -5.98 -2.62 0.69
C ARG A 62 -7.10 -3.19 -0.18
N LEU A 63 -8.35 -2.85 0.15
CA LEU A 63 -9.51 -3.31 -0.62
C LEU A 63 -9.45 -2.84 -2.07
N TRP A 64 -9.04 -1.58 -2.30
CA TRP A 64 -8.84 -1.06 -3.64
C TRP A 64 -7.77 -1.84 -4.41
N GLY A 65 -6.60 -2.09 -3.82
CA GLY A 65 -5.52 -2.84 -4.47
C GLY A 65 -5.89 -4.28 -4.82
N LEU A 66 -6.67 -4.95 -3.97
CA LEU A 66 -7.18 -6.31 -4.25
C LEU A 66 -8.18 -6.33 -5.42
N VAL A 67 -9.09 -5.35 -5.47
CA VAL A 67 -10.09 -5.26 -6.54
C VAL A 67 -9.45 -4.86 -7.87
N GLU A 68 -8.42 -4.00 -7.87
CA GLU A 68 -7.75 -3.55 -9.10
C GLU A 68 -7.16 -4.73 -9.89
N TRP A 69 -6.65 -5.77 -9.21
CA TRP A 69 -6.19 -7.00 -9.86
C TRP A 69 -7.31 -7.80 -10.52
N GLU A 70 -8.42 -8.00 -9.80
CA GLU A 70 -9.59 -8.70 -10.31
C GLU A 70 -10.19 -7.96 -11.52
N GLU A 71 -10.23 -6.63 -11.46
CA GLU A 71 -10.71 -5.79 -12.55
C GLU A 71 -9.76 -5.77 -13.74
N ALA A 72 -8.45 -5.69 -13.51
CA ALA A 72 -7.44 -5.77 -14.57
C ALA A 72 -7.52 -7.09 -15.36
N ASP A 73 -7.73 -8.21 -14.67
CA ASP A 73 -7.99 -9.50 -15.32
C ASP A 73 -9.30 -9.49 -16.11
N ARG A 74 -10.38 -8.99 -15.51
CA ARG A 74 -11.71 -8.94 -16.12
C ARG A 74 -11.76 -8.09 -17.40
N VAL A 75 -11.03 -6.98 -17.47
CA VAL A 75 -10.95 -6.13 -18.68
C VAL A 75 -9.96 -6.67 -19.71
N GLY A 76 -9.31 -7.79 -19.43
CA GLY A 76 -8.39 -8.47 -20.33
C GLY A 76 -7.02 -7.80 -20.44
N LEU A 77 -6.60 -7.04 -19.42
CA LEU A 77 -5.29 -6.38 -19.40
C LEU A 77 -4.13 -7.39 -19.54
N PHE A 78 -4.36 -8.63 -19.08
CA PHE A 78 -3.39 -9.72 -19.07
C PHE A 78 -3.60 -10.75 -20.18
N LEU A 79 -4.57 -10.56 -21.09
CA LEU A 79 -4.86 -11.54 -22.15
C LEU A 79 -3.63 -11.82 -23.02
N GLY A 80 -3.25 -13.09 -23.14
CA GLY A 80 -2.08 -13.54 -23.90
C GLY A 80 -0.78 -13.59 -23.11
N HIS A 81 -0.81 -13.22 -21.82
CA HIS A 81 0.31 -13.36 -20.89
C HIS A 81 -0.03 -14.40 -19.81
N VAL A 82 0.90 -15.32 -19.53
CA VAL A 82 0.87 -16.07 -18.27
C VAL A 82 1.48 -15.14 -17.23
N ILE A 83 0.62 -14.51 -16.42
CA ILE A 83 1.08 -13.70 -15.28
C ILE A 83 1.39 -14.68 -14.15
N ASP A 84 2.66 -14.80 -13.80
CA ASP A 84 3.03 -15.33 -12.49
C ASP A 84 2.73 -14.20 -11.48
N PRO A 85 1.84 -14.41 -10.48
CA PRO A 85 1.54 -13.39 -9.48
C PRO A 85 2.78 -12.93 -8.70
N ASP A 86 3.83 -13.76 -8.64
CA ASP A 86 5.11 -13.41 -8.02
C ASP A 86 6.06 -12.69 -9.00
N ASP A 87 5.74 -12.63 -10.29
CA ASP A 87 6.50 -11.90 -11.33
C ASP A 87 5.95 -10.47 -11.55
N VAL A 88 6.36 -9.57 -10.67
CA VAL A 88 6.06 -8.13 -10.77
C VAL A 88 6.89 -7.38 -11.82
N SER A 89 7.69 -8.08 -12.65
CA SER A 89 8.54 -7.44 -13.68
C SER A 89 7.74 -6.71 -14.76
N PHE A 90 6.47 -7.08 -14.94
CA PHE A 90 5.51 -6.38 -15.78
C PHE A 90 5.36 -4.91 -15.36
N PHE A 91 5.36 -4.64 -14.06
CA PHE A 91 5.16 -3.31 -13.50
C PHE A 91 6.47 -2.49 -13.41
N ALA A 92 7.63 -3.15 -13.35
CA ALA A 92 8.93 -2.50 -13.28
C ALA A 92 9.36 -1.77 -14.58
N LYS A 93 8.67 -2.00 -15.71
CA LYS A 93 9.00 -1.39 -17.01
C LYS A 93 8.12 -0.18 -17.34
N ARG A 94 8.20 0.91 -16.57
CA ARG A 94 7.73 2.23 -17.01
C ARG A 94 8.72 3.34 -16.65
N ASP A 95 9.96 3.18 -17.09
CA ASP A 95 10.83 4.31 -17.40
C ASP A 95 10.69 4.62 -18.90
N ARG A 96 9.72 5.47 -19.24
CA ARG A 96 9.68 6.16 -20.54
C ARG A 96 8.99 7.52 -20.41
#